data_AF-A0A8T4N874-F1
#
_entry.id   AF-A0A8T4N874-F1
#
_cell.length_a   1.000
_cell.length_b   1.000
_cell.length_c   1.000
_cell.angle_alpha   90.00
_cell.angle_beta   90.00
_cell.angle_gamma   90.00
#
_symmetry.space_group_name_H-M   'P 1'
#
loop_
_entity.id
_entity.type
_entity.pdbx_description
1 polymer ?
#
loop_
_entity_poly.entity_id
_entity_poly.type
_entity_poly.pdbx_seq_one_letter_code
_entity_poly.pdbx_strand_id
1 'polypeptide(L)'
;MNAGSASAGLNTFELANVTNGNWTLQTAGGLRIQNLGNINVTLNLTGTKTAATMIGGTNPSYLWNISNVEPSSCLNSTGGTGALDLNTFHAVNITSATSFVCGRFQFVDSADTIRIDFNLTIPSDSITGALGDVITATAFAA
;
A
#
# COMPACT_ATOMS: atom_id res chain seq x y z
N MET A 1 27.34 5.58 25.72
CA MET A 1 26.83 5.99 24.39
C MET A 1 25.58 5.17 24.17
N ASN A 2 24.40 5.78 24.03
CA ASN A 2 23.23 5.02 23.61
C ASN A 2 23.46 4.64 22.15
N ALA A 3 23.81 3.38 21.89
CA ALA A 3 23.79 2.87 20.54
C ALA A 3 22.35 3.03 20.05
N GLY A 4 22.12 3.86 19.04
CA GLY A 4 20.81 3.97 18.42
C GLY A 4 20.35 2.59 17.92
N SER A 5 19.05 2.44 17.70
CA SER A 5 18.52 1.19 17.15
C SER A 5 19.04 0.94 15.74
N ALA A 6 19.28 -0.33 15.37
CA ALA A 6 19.79 -0.70 14.05
C ALA A 6 18.81 -0.37 12.91
N SER A 7 17.51 -0.35 13.20
CA SER A 7 16.45 0.06 12.30
C SER A 7 15.22 0.53 13.08
N ALA A 8 14.35 1.26 12.39
CA ALA A 8 13.00 1.61 12.82
C ALA A 8 11.98 1.04 11.83
N GLY A 9 10.83 0.60 12.32
CA GLY A 9 9.77 -0.01 11.52
C GLY A 9 8.42 0.66 11.72
N LEU A 10 7.59 0.61 10.69
CA LEU A 10 6.20 1.02 10.70
C LEU A 10 5.37 0.05 9.87
N ASN A 11 4.29 -0.46 10.44
CA ASN A 11 3.23 -1.15 9.69
C ASN A 11 1.88 -0.45 9.94
N THR A 12 1.21 0.04 8.89
CA THR A 12 -0.06 0.77 9.07
C THR A 12 -1.28 -0.13 9.27
N PHE A 13 -1.14 -1.45 9.16
CA PHE A 13 -2.25 -2.40 9.17
C PHE A 13 -3.09 -2.39 10.47
N GLU A 14 -2.45 -2.13 11.61
CA GLU A 14 -3.07 -2.06 12.94
C GLU A 14 -2.40 -0.94 13.79
N LEU A 15 -2.92 -0.69 15.00
CA LEU A 15 -2.34 0.28 15.93
C LEU A 15 -1.09 -0.31 16.62
N ALA A 16 -0.27 0.56 17.23
CA ALA A 16 0.91 0.17 18.02
C ALA A 16 2.00 -0.61 17.25
N ASN A 17 2.08 -0.40 15.93
CA ASN A 17 3.02 -1.10 15.04
C ASN A 17 4.30 -0.32 14.72
N VAL A 18 4.72 0.54 15.62
CA VAL A 18 5.96 1.29 15.44
C VAL A 18 7.04 0.64 16.30
N THR A 19 8.12 0.21 15.66
CA THR A 19 9.28 -0.35 16.34
C THR A 19 10.44 0.61 16.22
N ASN A 20 11.07 0.99 17.34
CA ASN A 20 12.26 1.85 17.39
C ASN A 20 12.16 3.23 16.69
N GLY A 21 10.98 3.62 16.21
CA GLY A 21 10.68 4.92 15.64
C GLY A 21 9.79 5.75 16.56
N ASN A 22 9.64 7.04 16.24
CA ASN A 22 8.77 7.97 16.97
C ASN A 22 7.51 8.35 16.15
N TRP A 23 7.13 7.52 15.18
CA TRP A 23 5.88 7.72 14.45
C TRP A 23 4.69 7.37 15.35
N THR A 24 3.58 8.06 15.14
CA THR A 24 2.33 7.77 15.84
C THR A 24 1.24 7.54 14.80
N LEU A 25 0.65 6.34 14.81
CA LEU A 25 -0.49 6.04 13.96
C LEU A 25 -1.78 6.37 14.73
N GLN A 26 -2.47 7.45 14.35
CA GLN A 26 -3.70 7.89 15.03
C GLN A 26 -4.92 7.03 14.68
N THR A 27 -4.89 6.35 13.53
CA THR A 27 -5.96 5.47 13.06
C THR A 27 -5.32 4.28 12.37
N ALA A 28 -5.74 3.07 12.74
CA ALA A 28 -5.30 1.87 12.03
C ALA A 28 -5.81 1.89 10.59
N GLY A 29 -4.98 1.42 9.68
CA GLY A 29 -5.24 1.49 8.25
C GLY A 29 -4.44 2.61 7.59
N GLY A 30 -3.88 2.30 6.42
CA GLY A 30 -3.26 3.29 5.56
C GLY A 30 -4.29 4.07 4.74
N LEU A 31 -4.07 4.16 3.43
CA LEU A 31 -4.96 4.91 2.53
C LEU A 31 -6.24 4.14 2.27
N ARG A 32 -7.33 4.86 1.99
CA ARG A 32 -8.59 4.28 1.53
C ARG A 32 -8.98 4.88 0.20
N ILE A 33 -9.51 4.03 -0.67
CA ILE A 33 -10.12 4.44 -1.94
C ILE A 33 -11.53 3.88 -1.95
N GLN A 34 -12.48 4.74 -2.28
CA GLN A 34 -13.90 4.41 -2.38
C GLN A 34 -14.42 4.81 -3.76
N ASN A 35 -15.19 3.93 -4.41
CA ASN A 35 -15.87 4.24 -5.66
C ASN A 35 -17.27 4.83 -5.39
N LEU A 36 -17.32 6.15 -5.23
CA LEU A 36 -18.58 6.90 -5.08
C LEU A 36 -19.34 7.13 -6.40
N GLY A 37 -18.94 6.45 -7.46
CA GLY A 37 -19.59 6.52 -8.77
C GLY A 37 -20.87 5.68 -8.81
N ASN A 38 -21.34 5.40 -10.03
CA ASN A 38 -22.52 4.58 -10.29
C ASN A 38 -22.25 3.43 -11.27
N ILE A 39 -20.97 3.17 -11.56
CA ILE A 39 -20.49 2.09 -12.42
C ILE A 39 -19.23 1.47 -11.82
N ASN A 40 -18.96 0.22 -12.18
CA ASN A 40 -17.70 -0.42 -11.84
C ASN A 40 -16.56 0.27 -12.61
N VAL A 41 -15.39 0.36 -11.97
CA VAL A 41 -14.19 0.93 -12.60
C VAL A 41 -13.03 -0.04 -12.53
N THR A 42 -12.17 -0.04 -13.55
CA THR A 42 -10.85 -0.65 -13.44
C THR A 42 -9.97 0.33 -12.70
N LEU A 43 -9.42 -0.07 -11.56
CA LEU A 43 -8.53 0.75 -10.73
C LEU A 43 -7.11 0.21 -10.84
N ASN A 44 -6.16 1.09 -11.15
CA ASN A 44 -4.75 0.77 -11.24
C ASN A 44 -3.93 1.64 -10.28
N LEU A 45 -3.08 1.02 -9.45
CA LEU A 45 -2.30 1.66 -8.38
C LEU A 45 -0.80 1.51 -8.59
N THR A 46 -0.09 2.61 -8.88
CA THR A 46 1.38 2.65 -9.07
C THR A 46 2.09 3.38 -7.94
N GLY A 47 3.29 2.94 -7.58
CA GLY A 47 4.31 3.80 -6.94
C GLY A 47 5.57 3.87 -7.79
N THR A 48 6.39 4.89 -7.58
CA THR A 48 7.52 5.19 -8.48
C THR A 48 8.86 4.74 -7.94
N LYS A 49 8.99 4.51 -6.63
CA LYS A 49 10.27 4.21 -5.98
C LYS A 49 10.33 2.82 -5.35
N THR A 50 11.50 2.22 -5.48
CA THR A 50 11.90 1.01 -4.71
C THR A 50 12.27 1.38 -3.27
N ALA A 51 12.33 0.39 -2.37
CA ALA A 51 12.91 0.58 -1.03
C ALA A 51 14.34 1.15 -1.08
N ALA A 52 15.16 0.68 -2.03
CA ALA A 52 16.53 1.16 -2.19
C ALA A 52 16.63 2.64 -2.61
N THR A 53 15.66 3.14 -3.37
CA THR A 53 15.66 4.53 -3.88
C THR A 53 14.87 5.49 -2.98
N MET A 54 13.86 5.00 -2.27
CA MET A 54 13.08 5.79 -1.31
C MET A 54 13.75 5.88 0.05
N ILE A 55 14.38 4.79 0.53
CA ILE A 55 14.94 4.67 1.89
C ILE A 55 16.46 4.47 1.84
N GLY A 56 16.95 3.54 1.02
CA GLY A 56 18.37 3.16 0.97
C GLY A 56 18.86 2.43 2.23
N GLY A 57 20.18 2.28 2.35
CA GLY A 57 20.82 1.57 3.46
C GLY A 57 20.72 0.05 3.37
N THR A 58 21.00 -0.63 4.48
CA THR A 58 21.07 -2.09 4.57
C THR A 58 19.69 -2.70 4.85
N ASN A 59 19.21 -3.55 3.95
CA ASN A 59 17.92 -4.26 4.06
C ASN A 59 16.68 -3.36 4.34
N PRO A 60 16.48 -2.25 3.60
CA PRO A 60 15.27 -1.45 3.75
C PRO A 60 14.04 -2.19 3.23
N SER A 61 12.86 -1.86 3.76
CA SER A 61 11.58 -2.35 3.23
C SER A 61 10.67 -1.17 2.91
N TYR A 62 10.04 -1.23 1.73
CA TYR A 62 8.99 -0.31 1.29
C TYR A 62 7.95 -1.13 0.54
N LEU A 63 6.96 -1.58 1.31
CA LEU A 63 5.95 -2.51 0.83
C LEU A 63 4.55 -1.92 1.06
N TRP A 64 3.62 -2.33 0.23
CA TRP A 64 2.19 -2.09 0.43
C TRP A 64 1.39 -3.39 0.53
N ASN A 65 0.21 -3.34 1.10
CA ASN A 65 -0.77 -4.41 1.12
C ASN A 65 -2.12 -3.82 0.79
N ILE A 66 -2.80 -4.41 -0.19
CA ILE A 66 -4.10 -3.94 -0.64
C ILE A 66 -5.15 -4.97 -0.20
N SER A 67 -6.15 -4.49 0.51
CA SER A 67 -7.20 -5.33 1.09
C SER A 67 -8.58 -4.74 0.83
N ASN A 68 -9.55 -5.63 0.74
CA ASN A 68 -10.96 -5.26 0.68
C ASN A 68 -11.42 -4.85 2.08
N VAL A 69 -12.02 -3.66 2.22
CA VAL A 69 -12.65 -3.25 3.49
C VAL A 69 -14.02 -3.93 3.61
N GLU A 70 -14.83 -3.83 2.56
CA GLU A 70 -16.00 -4.70 2.39
C GLU A 70 -15.72 -5.86 1.43
N PRO A 71 -16.36 -7.03 1.63
CA PRO A 71 -16.19 -8.18 0.74
C PRO A 71 -16.43 -7.82 -0.74
N SER A 72 -15.61 -8.40 -1.63
CA SER A 72 -15.75 -8.24 -3.08
C SER A 72 -15.61 -6.80 -3.60
N SER A 73 -15.01 -5.89 -2.82
CA SER A 73 -14.81 -4.52 -3.30
C SER A 73 -13.94 -4.47 -4.55
N CYS A 74 -12.82 -5.19 -4.52
CA CYS A 74 -11.99 -5.41 -5.68
C CYS A 74 -12.11 -6.82 -6.24
N LEU A 75 -12.48 -6.91 -7.52
CA LEU A 75 -12.57 -8.13 -8.30
C LEU A 75 -11.68 -8.04 -9.56
N ASN A 76 -11.30 -9.19 -10.11
CA ASN A 76 -10.60 -9.28 -11.37
C ASN A 76 -11.58 -8.99 -12.53
N SER A 77 -11.08 -8.97 -13.77
CA SER A 77 -11.88 -8.65 -14.96
C SER A 77 -13.03 -9.65 -15.23
N THR A 78 -12.98 -10.86 -14.66
CA THR A 78 -14.04 -11.87 -14.77
C THR A 78 -15.03 -11.85 -13.59
N GLY A 79 -14.82 -10.98 -12.59
CA GLY A 79 -15.68 -10.86 -11.41
C GLY A 79 -15.35 -11.82 -10.26
N GLY A 80 -14.20 -12.51 -10.31
CA GLY A 80 -13.67 -13.30 -9.20
C GLY A 80 -12.52 -12.60 -8.47
N THR A 81 -11.88 -13.28 -7.53
CA THR A 81 -10.67 -12.79 -6.83
C THR A 81 -9.39 -13.51 -7.24
N GLY A 82 -9.49 -14.53 -8.10
CA GLY A 82 -8.33 -15.28 -8.58
C GLY A 82 -7.33 -14.38 -9.32
N ALA A 83 -6.04 -14.54 -9.01
CA ALA A 83 -4.93 -13.73 -9.52
C ALA A 83 -4.86 -12.27 -9.03
N LEU A 84 -5.74 -11.85 -8.11
CA LEU A 84 -5.52 -10.60 -7.38
C LEU A 84 -4.60 -10.85 -6.19
N ASP A 85 -3.49 -10.14 -6.14
CA ASP A 85 -2.54 -10.17 -5.02
C ASP A 85 -3.05 -9.30 -3.85
N LEU A 86 -4.23 -9.66 -3.33
CA LEU A 86 -4.85 -9.04 -2.17
C LEU A 86 -4.28 -9.61 -0.86
N ASN A 87 -4.35 -8.82 0.22
CA ASN A 87 -3.98 -9.20 1.58
C ASN A 87 -2.53 -9.63 1.79
N THR A 88 -1.65 -9.35 0.83
CA THR A 88 -0.22 -9.71 0.88
C THR A 88 0.64 -8.47 0.69
N PHE A 89 1.79 -8.43 1.37
CA PHE A 89 2.73 -7.32 1.22
C PHE A 89 3.61 -7.50 -0.01
N HIS A 90 3.65 -6.46 -0.84
CA HIS A 90 4.40 -6.41 -2.09
C HIS A 90 5.21 -5.12 -2.18
N ALA A 91 6.32 -5.14 -2.93
CA ALA A 91 7.05 -3.91 -3.19
C ALA A 91 6.16 -2.91 -3.93
N VAL A 92 6.19 -1.64 -3.49
CA VAL A 92 5.31 -0.60 -4.05
C VAL A 92 5.57 -0.38 -5.55
N ASN A 93 6.81 -0.57 -5.98
CA ASN A 93 7.22 -0.37 -7.37
C ASN A 93 7.07 -1.61 -8.27
N ILE A 94 6.31 -2.66 -7.90
CA ILE A 94 6.25 -3.91 -8.69
C ILE A 94 6.00 -3.61 -10.19
N THR A 95 6.92 -4.10 -11.02
CA THR A 95 7.05 -3.78 -12.45
C THR A 95 6.50 -4.88 -13.38
N SER A 96 5.76 -5.87 -12.89
CA SER A 96 5.08 -6.81 -13.80
C SER A 96 3.92 -6.09 -14.51
N ALA A 97 4.17 -5.63 -15.74
CA ALA A 97 3.22 -4.97 -16.65
C ALA A 97 2.25 -3.94 -16.00
N THR A 98 2.81 -3.22 -15.01
CA THR A 98 2.35 -2.00 -14.33
C THR A 98 1.15 -2.14 -13.40
N SER A 99 1.47 -2.20 -12.10
CA SER A 99 0.66 -1.85 -10.91
C SER A 99 -0.39 -2.85 -10.44
N PHE A 100 -0.83 -2.70 -9.17
CA PHE A 100 -1.96 -3.49 -8.68
C PHE A 100 -3.20 -3.08 -9.49
N VAL A 101 -3.78 -4.05 -10.20
CA VAL A 101 -4.97 -3.84 -11.03
C VAL A 101 -6.17 -4.51 -10.39
N CYS A 102 -7.10 -3.68 -9.96
CA CYS A 102 -8.47 -4.10 -9.74
C CYS A 102 -9.23 -4.06 -11.06
N GLY A 103 -9.55 -5.22 -11.64
CA GLY A 103 -10.29 -5.27 -12.90
C GLY A 103 -11.69 -4.66 -12.79
N ARG A 104 -12.36 -4.89 -11.65
CA ARG A 104 -13.69 -4.38 -11.33
C ARG A 104 -13.75 -3.94 -9.87
N PHE A 105 -13.51 -2.67 -9.64
CA PHE A 105 -13.76 -2.00 -8.37
C PHE A 105 -15.23 -1.59 -8.31
N GLN A 106 -16.02 -2.20 -7.42
CA GLN A 106 -17.47 -2.02 -7.43
C GLN A 106 -17.88 -0.63 -6.93
N PHE A 107 -19.11 -0.20 -7.26
CA PHE A 107 -19.75 1.02 -6.75
C PHE A 107 -20.87 0.73 -5.74
N VAL A 108 -21.09 -0.54 -5.40
CA VAL A 108 -22.14 -0.95 -4.47
C VAL A 108 -21.68 -0.63 -3.06
N ASP A 109 -22.46 0.12 -2.27
CA ASP A 109 -22.10 0.59 -0.92
C ASP A 109 -21.54 -0.47 0.03
N SER A 110 -21.88 -1.75 -0.17
CA SER A 110 -21.38 -2.87 0.63
C SER A 110 -20.12 -3.55 0.05
N ALA A 111 -19.49 -2.94 -0.96
CA ALA A 111 -18.40 -3.47 -1.76
C ALA A 111 -17.68 -2.35 -2.53
N ASP A 112 -17.58 -1.13 -2.01
CA ASP A 112 -17.04 0.00 -2.79
C ASP A 112 -15.73 0.53 -2.22
N THR A 113 -15.18 -0.10 -1.18
CA THR A 113 -14.01 0.41 -0.45
C THR A 113 -12.86 -0.60 -0.35
N ILE A 114 -11.67 -0.17 -0.76
CA ILE A 114 -10.41 -0.86 -0.49
C ILE A 114 -9.50 -0.04 0.43
N ARG A 115 -8.55 -0.73 1.06
CA ARG A 115 -7.51 -0.15 1.90
C ARG A 115 -6.12 -0.50 1.37
N ILE A 116 -5.19 0.44 1.49
CA ILE A 116 -3.79 0.31 1.13
C ILE A 116 -2.97 0.53 2.40
N ASP A 117 -2.35 -0.51 2.93
CA ASP A 117 -1.48 -0.45 4.09
C ASP A 117 0.00 -0.45 3.68
N PHE A 118 0.87 0.20 4.46
CA PHE A 118 2.31 0.24 4.20
C PHE A 118 3.09 -0.48 5.30
N ASN A 119 4.16 -1.17 4.90
CA ASN A 119 5.17 -1.72 5.78
C ASN A 119 6.54 -1.16 5.38
N LEU A 120 7.15 -0.44 6.33
CA LEU A 120 8.41 0.28 6.16
C LEU A 120 9.46 -0.23 7.15
N THR A 121 10.69 -0.39 6.67
CA THR A 121 11.88 -0.59 7.50
C THR A 121 12.91 0.46 7.10
N ILE A 122 13.22 1.36 8.03
CA ILE A 122 14.22 2.41 7.90
C ILE A 122 15.47 1.96 8.66
N PRO A 123 16.55 1.52 7.98
CA PRO A 123 17.78 1.15 8.65
C PRO A 123 18.55 2.40 9.11
N SER A 124 19.44 2.21 10.10
CA SER A 124 20.26 3.29 10.67
C SER A 124 21.23 3.94 9.68
N ASP A 125 21.56 3.26 8.59
CA ASP A 125 22.37 3.73 7.45
C ASP A 125 21.53 4.19 6.25
N SER A 126 20.24 4.48 6.46
CA SER A 126 19.35 5.01 5.43
C SER A 126 19.78 6.38 4.90
N ILE A 127 19.26 6.72 3.72
CA ILE A 127 19.36 8.08 3.19
C ILE A 127 18.67 9.03 4.17
N THR A 128 19.23 10.22 4.34
CA THR A 128 18.72 11.22 5.27
C THR A 128 18.10 12.41 4.54
N GLY A 129 17.28 13.18 5.25
CA GLY A 129 16.54 14.32 4.70
C GLY A 129 15.07 14.01 4.42
N ALA A 130 14.41 14.88 3.65
CA ALA A 130 13.03 14.69 3.28
C ALA A 130 12.93 13.69 2.12
N LEU A 131 12.32 12.53 2.39
CA LEU A 131 12.11 11.45 1.43
C LEU A 131 10.62 11.24 1.22
N GLY A 132 10.23 10.90 0.00
CA GLY A 132 8.83 10.66 -0.35
C GLY A 132 8.70 9.97 -1.70
N ASP A 133 7.53 9.39 -1.94
CA ASP A 133 7.12 8.79 -3.21
C ASP A 133 5.71 9.28 -3.56
N VAL A 134 5.32 9.19 -4.83
CA VAL A 134 3.99 9.49 -5.32
C VAL A 134 3.29 8.18 -5.64
N ILE A 135 2.19 7.92 -4.94
CA ILE A 135 1.27 6.83 -5.26
C ILE A 135 0.19 7.37 -6.19
N THR A 136 0.06 6.79 -7.39
CA THR A 136 -0.93 7.22 -8.38
C THR A 136 -2.03 6.16 -8.52
N ALA A 137 -3.26 6.57 -8.28
CA ALA A 137 -4.47 5.81 -8.58
C ALA A 137 -5.09 6.32 -9.89
N THR A 138 -5.30 5.42 -10.84
CA THR A 138 -5.99 5.73 -12.10
C THR A 138 -7.20 4.82 -12.25
N ALA A 139 -8.34 5.40 -12.63
CA ALA A 139 -9.60 4.69 -12.76
C ALA A 139 -10.23 4.93 -14.14
N PHE A 140 -10.76 3.87 -14.74
CA PHE A 140 -11.46 3.90 -16.03
C PHE A 140 -12.74 3.07 -15.91
N ALA A 141 -13.78 3.37 -16.70
CA ALA A 141 -14.97 2.52 -16.75
C ALA A 141 -14.58 1.06 -17.08
N ALA A 142 -15.09 0.11 -16.29
CA ALA A 142 -14.82 -1.33 -16.44
C ALA A 142 -15.82 -2.04 -17.35
#